data_AF-A0A2S9GN35-F1
#
_entry.id   AF-A0A2S9GN35-F1
#
_cell.length_a   1.000
_cell.length_b   1.000
_cell.length_c   1.000
_cell.angle_alpha   90.00
_cell.angle_beta   90.00
_cell.angle_gamma   90.00
#
_symmetry.space_group_name_H-M   'P 1'
#
loop_
_entity.id
_entity.type
_entity.pdbx_description
1 polymer ?
#
loop_
_entity_poly.entity_id
_entity_poly.type
_entity_poly.pdbx_seq_one_letter_code
_entity_poly.pdbx_strand_id
1 'polypeptide(L)' 'PEQMFDVLAISVNGPRAWDLDLTLDVTFLDTATNYRLTLRNGVLVYRDAAPDESTAQVTVRLATKLRLLSLAMGDNTSP' A
#
# COMPACT_ATOMS: atom_id res chain seq x y z
N PRO A 1 2.70 10.45 1.33
CA PRO A 1 2.28 9.07 1.71
C PRO A 1 3.46 8.19 2.11
N GLU A 2 4.68 8.50 1.64
CA GLU A 2 5.92 7.79 1.96
C GLU A 2 6.09 7.47 3.45
N GLN A 3 6.01 8.47 4.33
CA GLN A 3 6.07 8.25 5.79
C GLN A 3 5.04 7.25 6.32
N MET A 4 3.86 7.18 5.71
CA MET A 4 2.83 6.21 6.11
C MET A 4 3.17 4.80 5.62
N PHE A 5 3.73 4.67 4.42
CA PHE A 5 4.23 3.40 3.92
C PHE A 5 5.44 2.91 4.72
N ASP A 6 6.31 3.81 5.21
CA ASP A 6 7.38 3.47 6.14
C ASP A 6 6.82 2.87 7.45
N VAL A 7 5.78 3.49 8.01
CA VAL A 7 5.11 2.97 9.21
C VAL A 7 4.50 1.59 8.93
N LEU A 8 3.84 1.39 7.78
CA LEU A 8 3.33 0.08 7.39
C LEU A 8 4.47 -0.94 7.28
N ALA A 9 5.59 -0.58 6.66
CA ALA A 9 6.73 -1.48 6.50
C ALA A 9 7.33 -1.89 7.85
N ILE A 10 7.46 -0.96 8.80
CA ILE A 10 7.94 -1.23 10.16
C ILE A 10 6.95 -2.12 10.94
N SER A 11 5.65 -1.98 10.68
CA SER A 11 4.61 -2.79 11.35
C SER A 11 4.56 -4.25 10.89
N VAL A 12 5.24 -4.60 9.79
CA VAL A 12 5.26 -5.96 9.26
C VAL A 12 5.98 -6.90 10.25
N ASN A 13 5.27 -7.95 10.64
CA ASN A 13 5.89 -9.06 11.34
C ASN A 13 6.61 -9.97 10.32
N GLY A 14 7.92 -9.73 10.15
CA GLY A 14 8.75 -10.46 9.18
C GLY A 14 8.62 -11.99 9.26
N PRO A 15 8.82 -12.63 10.43
CA PRO A 15 8.67 -14.08 10.57
C PRO A 15 7.30 -14.62 10.16
N ARG A 16 6.21 -13.91 10.48
CA ARG A 16 4.85 -14.34 10.10
C ARG A 16 4.53 -14.06 8.62
N ALA A 17 5.19 -13.09 8.03
CA ALA A 17 5.00 -12.67 6.64
C ALA A 17 6.03 -13.30 5.69
N TRP A 18 6.87 -14.23 6.17
CA TRP A 18 7.99 -14.77 5.40
C TRP A 18 7.56 -15.40 4.08
N ASP A 19 6.51 -16.23 4.13
CA ASP A 19 6.00 -16.96 2.97
C ASP A 19 5.03 -16.13 2.09
N LEU A 20 4.83 -14.84 2.41
CA LEU A 20 3.98 -13.96 1.62
C LEU A 20 4.75 -13.35 0.44
N ASP A 21 4.13 -13.39 -0.73
CA ASP A 21 4.55 -12.65 -1.92
C ASP A 21 3.36 -11.81 -2.43
N LEU A 22 3.29 -10.56 -1.96
CA LEU A 22 2.20 -9.65 -2.29
C LEU A 22 2.68 -8.52 -3.20
N THR A 23 1.86 -8.18 -4.20
CA THR A 23 2.04 -6.98 -5.03
C THR A 23 0.76 -6.18 -5.08
N LEU A 24 0.81 -4.93 -4.61
CA LEU A 24 -0.32 -4.02 -4.54
C LEU A 24 0.00 -2.71 -5.26
N ASP A 25 -1.00 -2.15 -5.94
CA ASP A 25 -0.95 -0.78 -6.45
C ASP A 25 -1.87 0.11 -5.60
N VAL A 26 -1.34 1.24 -5.14
CA VAL A 26 -2.05 2.24 -4.34
C VAL A 26 -2.08 3.56 -5.10
N THR A 27 -3.25 3.92 -5.62
CA THR A 27 -3.48 5.14 -6.40
C THR A 27 -4.18 6.20 -5.55
N PHE A 28 -3.64 7.43 -5.53
CA PHE A 28 -4.28 8.61 -4.95
C PHE A 28 -4.88 9.48 -6.05
N LEU A 29 -6.22 9.62 -6.04
CA LEU A 29 -6.96 10.26 -7.12
C LEU A 29 -6.79 11.79 -7.16
N ASP A 30 -6.68 12.43 -6.00
CA ASP A 30 -6.47 13.88 -5.86
C ASP A 30 -5.18 14.39 -6.52
N THR A 31 -4.15 13.56 -6.55
CA THR A 31 -2.80 13.89 -6.99
C THR A 31 -2.38 13.14 -8.26
N ALA A 32 -3.23 12.23 -8.74
CA ALA A 32 -2.93 11.31 -9.84
C ALA A 32 -1.58 10.58 -9.67
N THR A 33 -1.24 10.23 -8.42
CA THR A 33 0.00 9.49 -8.09
C THR A 33 -0.31 8.03 -7.79
N ASN A 34 0.62 7.14 -8.14
CA ASN A 34 0.51 5.73 -7.83
C ASN A 34 1.81 5.19 -7.24
N TYR A 35 1.66 4.31 -6.26
CA TYR A 35 2.77 3.61 -5.63
C TYR A 35 2.54 2.11 -5.73
N ARG A 36 3.58 1.38 -6.10
CA ARG A 36 3.59 -0.07 -6.01
C ARG A 36 4.21 -0.50 -4.70
N LEU A 37 3.49 -1.32 -3.94
CA LEU A 37 3.93 -1.94 -2.72
C LEU A 37 4.17 -3.43 -2.97
N THR A 38 5.31 -3.94 -2.52
CA THR A 38 5.66 -5.36 -2.59
C THR A 38 6.07 -5.88 -1.23
N LEU A 39 5.47 -6.98 -0.79
CA LEU A 39 5.88 -7.69 0.44
C LEU A 39 6.47 -9.03 0.04
N ARG A 40 7.77 -9.23 0.30
CA ARG A 40 8.47 -10.49 0.01
C ARG A 40 9.47 -10.79 1.11
N ASN A 41 9.55 -12.05 1.54
CA ASN A 41 10.46 -12.48 2.62
C ASN A 41 10.27 -11.65 3.90
N GLY A 42 9.02 -11.26 4.20
CA GLY A 42 8.72 -10.42 5.36
C GLY A 42 9.16 -8.95 5.27
N VAL A 43 9.58 -8.46 4.10
CA VAL A 43 9.97 -7.04 3.89
C VAL A 43 9.00 -6.36 2.94
N LEU A 44 8.36 -5.28 3.40
CA LEU A 44 7.54 -4.42 2.57
C LEU A 44 8.40 -3.29 1.98
N VAL A 45 8.35 -3.13 0.66
CA VAL A 45 9.00 -2.05 -0.07
C VAL A 45 7.94 -1.33 -0.89
N TYR A 46 8.09 -0.01 -1.04
CA TYR A 46 7.27 0.79 -1.95
C TYR A 46 8.13 1.58 -2.92
N ARG A 47 7.55 1.90 -4.08
CA ARG A 47 8.15 2.81 -5.07
C ARG A 47 7.07 3.54 -5.85
N ASP A 48 7.40 4.72 -6.35
CA ASP A 48 6.61 5.37 -7.39
C ASP A 48 6.64 4.49 -8.65
N ALA A 49 5.46 4.21 -9.20
CA ALA A 49 5.27 3.38 -10.37
C ALA A 49 3.92 3.68 -11.01
N ALA A 50 3.82 3.63 -12.34
CA ALA A 50 2.51 3.57 -12.98
C ALA A 50 1.74 2.32 -12.49
N PRO A 51 0.40 2.42 -12.31
CA PRO A 51 -0.41 1.26 -11.96
C PRO A 51 -0.42 0.28 -13.14
N ASP A 52 -0.35 -1.01 -12.81
CA ASP A 52 -0.44 -2.09 -13.79
C ASP A 52 -1.26 -3.24 -13.20
N GLU A 53 -2.56 -3.21 -13.50
CA GLU A 53 -3.55 -4.17 -13.03
C GLU A 53 -3.27 -5.60 -13.51
N SER A 54 -2.45 -5.79 -14.54
CA SER A 54 -2.07 -7.13 -15.01
C SER A 54 -1.05 -7.81 -14.10
N THR A 55 -0.32 -7.03 -13.30
CA THR A 55 0.74 -7.52 -12.41
C THR A 55 0.47 -7.25 -10.93
N ALA A 56 -0.45 -6.34 -10.61
CA ALA A 56 -0.93 -6.14 -9.25
C ALA A 56 -1.94 -7.21 -8.86
N GLN A 57 -1.78 -7.79 -7.68
CA GLN A 57 -2.77 -8.70 -7.10
C GLN A 57 -3.95 -7.92 -6.48
N VAL A 58 -3.69 -6.70 -6.00
CA VAL A 58 -4.69 -5.82 -5.41
C VAL A 58 -4.45 -4.39 -5.88
N THR A 59 -5.52 -3.71 -6.28
CA THR A 59 -5.51 -2.28 -6.57
C THR A 59 -6.34 -1.54 -5.54
N VAL A 60 -5.73 -0.59 -4.84
CA VAL A 60 -6.37 0.28 -3.85
C VAL A 60 -6.44 1.69 -4.42
N ARG A 61 -7.65 2.24 -4.53
CA ARG A 61 -7.88 3.60 -5.04
C ARG A 61 -8.44 4.43 -3.91
N LEU A 62 -7.74 5.51 -3.57
CA LEU A 62 -8.09 6.39 -2.47
C LEU A 62 -8.39 7.78 -3.01
N ALA A 63 -9.47 8.39 -2.55
CA ALA A 63 -9.82 9.75 -2.94
C ALA A 63 -8.68 10.73 -2.63
N THR A 64 -8.07 10.60 -1.44
CA THR A 64 -6.96 11.44 -0.99
C THR A 64 -5.97 10.67 -0.13
N LYS A 65 -4.81 11.28 0.13
CA LYS A 65 -3.83 10.76 1.10
C LYS A 65 -4.40 10.64 2.52
N LEU A 66 -5.32 11.52 2.90
CA LEU A 66 -5.97 11.49 4.22
C LEU A 66 -6.83 10.22 4.39
N ARG A 67 -7.41 9.70 3.31
CA ARG A 67 -8.18 8.44 3.37
C ARG A 67 -7.34 7.23 3.76
N LEU A 68 -6.06 7.20 3.36
CA LEU A 68 -5.16 6.16 3.83
C LEU A 68 -4.96 6.24 5.36
N LEU A 69 -4.92 7.45 5.91
CA LEU A 69 -4.67 7.67 7.33
C LEU A 69 -5.89 7.25 8.15
N SER A 70 -7.09 7.65 7.72
CA SER A 70 -8.34 7.20 8.35
C SER A 70 -8.52 5.68 8.25
N LEU A 71 -8.17 5.07 7.11
CA LEU A 71 -8.17 3.60 6.96
C LEU A 71 -7.23 2.93 7.97
N ALA A 72 -6.02 3.46 8.15
CA ALA A 72 -5.08 2.96 9.16
C ALA A 72 -5.60 3.13 10.61
N MET A 73 -6.48 4.11 10.85
CA MET A 73 -7.19 4.30 12.12
C MET A 73 -8.44 3.42 12.27
N GLY A 74 -8.76 2.56 11.28
CA GLY A 74 -9.87 1.61 11.32
C GLY A 74 -11.15 2.08 10.62
N ASP A 75 -11.13 3.25 9.97
CA ASP A 75 -12.26 3.73 9.17
C ASP A 75 -12.28 3.03 7.79
N ASN A 76 -12.88 1.85 7.80
CA ASN A 76 -12.98 0.94 6.65
C ASN A 76 -14.23 1.17 5.80
N THR A 77 -15.09 2.13 6.16
CA THR A 77 -16.40 2.34 5.52
C THR A 77 -16.49 3.65 4.75
N SER A 78 -15.65 4.64 5.06
CA SER A 78 -15.68 5.91 4.34
C SER A 78 -15.09 5.78 2.93
N PRO A 79 -15.68 6.48 1.94
CA PRO A 79 -15.16 6.52 0.57
C PRO A 79 -13.75 7.13 0.50
#